data_AF-A0A5B7IP30-F1
#
_entry.id   AF-A0A5B7IP30-F1
#
_cell.length_a   1.000
_cell.length_b   1.000
_cell.length_c   1.000
_cell.angle_alpha   90.00
_cell.angle_beta   90.00
_cell.angle_gamma   90.00
#
_symmetry.space_group_name_H-M   'P 1'
#
loop_
_entity.id
_entity.type
_entity.pdbx_description
1 polymer ?
#
loop_
_entity_poly.entity_id
_entity_poly.type
_entity_poly.pdbx_seq_one_letter_code
_entity_poly.pdbx_strand_id
1 'polypeptide(L)'
;MARKREERAAHSSKRAARRERQSNGQDQNFVSLKQQLVAMGLTLREIPGDGNCLFRALGDQLDGTTTNHHKHRHQVVDYMRQHREDFEPFVEDDVPFDRHCEYNTR
;
A
#
# COMPACT_ATOMS: atom_id res chain seq x y z
N MET A 1 -42.90 13.53 12.46
CA MET A 1 -42.33 12.16 12.42
C MET A 1 -42.04 11.63 11.01
N ALA A 2 -42.72 12.09 9.94
CA ALA A 2 -42.52 11.60 8.57
C ALA A 2 -41.19 12.03 7.91
N ARG A 3 -40.81 13.33 7.97
CA ARG A 3 -39.56 13.85 7.34
C ARG A 3 -38.28 13.12 7.76
N LYS A 4 -38.16 12.76 9.04
CA LYS A 4 -36.96 12.06 9.59
C LYS A 4 -36.78 10.64 9.04
N ARG A 5 -37.86 10.00 8.55
CA ARG A 5 -37.80 8.67 7.91
C ARG A 5 -37.36 8.77 6.45
N GLU A 6 -37.81 9.79 5.72
CA GLU A 6 -37.43 10.05 4.33
C GLU A 6 -35.94 10.42 4.20
N GLU A 7 -35.43 11.26 5.09
CA GLU A 7 -34.00 11.63 5.12
C GLU A 7 -33.09 10.41 5.37
N ARG A 8 -33.52 9.49 6.25
CA ARG A 8 -32.77 8.26 6.54
C ARG A 8 -32.81 7.28 5.37
N ALA A 9 -33.94 7.19 4.67
CA ALA A 9 -34.06 6.39 3.46
C ALA A 9 -33.20 6.95 2.32
N ALA A 10 -33.17 8.27 2.14
CA ALA A 10 -32.35 8.96 1.14
C ALA A 10 -30.84 8.84 1.43
N HIS A 11 -30.43 8.86 2.70
CA HIS A 11 -29.04 8.65 3.07
C HIS A 11 -28.61 7.18 2.90
N SER A 12 -29.52 6.23 3.17
CA SER A 12 -29.29 4.80 2.95
C SER A 12 -29.12 4.48 1.45
N SER A 13 -30.00 5.02 0.60
CA SER A 13 -29.95 4.78 -0.85
C SER A 13 -28.71 5.40 -1.51
N LYS A 14 -28.30 6.61 -1.09
CA LYS A 14 -27.03 7.22 -1.53
C LYS A 14 -25.81 6.39 -1.14
N ARG A 15 -25.83 5.76 0.04
CA ARG A 15 -24.75 4.89 0.52
C ARG A 15 -24.71 3.56 -0.23
N ALA A 16 -25.87 3.00 -0.58
CA ALA A 16 -25.99 1.82 -1.42
C ALA A 16 -25.49 2.09 -2.85
N ALA A 17 -25.91 3.19 -3.47
CA ALA A 17 -25.47 3.59 -4.81
C ALA A 17 -23.96 3.86 -4.89
N ARG A 18 -23.36 4.44 -3.83
CA ARG A 18 -21.89 4.59 -3.73
C ARG A 18 -21.18 3.24 -3.64
N ARG A 19 -21.77 2.28 -2.93
CA ARG A 19 -21.22 0.92 -2.78
C ARG A 19 -21.32 0.12 -4.09
N GLU A 20 -22.42 0.26 -4.84
CA GLU A 20 -22.56 -0.31 -6.19
C GLU A 20 -21.55 0.29 -7.17
N ARG A 21 -21.36 1.62 -7.17
CA ARG A 21 -20.34 2.26 -8.01
C ARG A 21 -18.91 1.81 -7.67
N GLN A 22 -18.62 1.56 -6.39
CA GLN A 22 -17.33 0.99 -5.96
C GLN A 22 -17.16 -0.49 -6.36
N SER A 23 -18.27 -1.24 -6.44
CA SER A 23 -18.25 -2.63 -6.90
C SER A 23 -18.01 -2.76 -8.42
N ASN A 24 -18.42 -1.76 -9.19
CA ASN A 24 -18.40 -1.82 -10.66
C ASN A 24 -17.06 -1.43 -11.30
N GLY A 25 -16.05 -1.10 -10.51
CA GLY A 25 -14.68 -0.80 -10.96
C GLY A 25 -13.75 -2.02 -11.01
N GLN A 26 -14.25 -3.21 -10.70
CA GLN A 26 -13.52 -4.46 -10.89
C GLN A 26 -13.85 -4.97 -12.29
N ASP A 27 -12.87 -4.87 -13.19
CA ASP A 27 -12.96 -5.45 -14.53
C ASP A 27 -13.35 -6.93 -14.40
N GLN A 28 -14.56 -7.30 -14.80
CA GLN A 28 -15.09 -8.67 -14.62
C GLN A 28 -14.27 -9.72 -15.41
N ASN A 29 -13.45 -9.27 -16.34
CA ASN A 29 -12.56 -10.10 -17.15
C ASN A 29 -11.23 -10.43 -16.44
N PHE A 30 -10.92 -9.80 -15.30
CA PHE A 30 -9.64 -10.02 -14.61
C PHE A 30 -9.82 -10.96 -13.41
N VAL A 31 -9.09 -12.07 -13.43
CA VAL A 31 -8.99 -12.99 -12.28
C VAL A 31 -8.44 -12.22 -11.09
N SER A 32 -9.06 -12.36 -9.91
CA SER A 32 -8.60 -11.63 -8.72
C SER A 32 -7.16 -11.99 -8.39
N LEU A 33 -6.38 -11.03 -7.89
CA LEU A 33 -4.98 -11.26 -7.45
C LEU A 33 -4.88 -12.45 -6.49
N LYS A 34 -5.86 -12.61 -5.59
CA LYS A 34 -5.94 -13.75 -4.67
C LYS A 34 -6.02 -15.09 -5.41
N GLN A 35 -6.83 -15.19 -6.47
CA GLN A 35 -6.94 -16.40 -7.27
C GLN A 35 -5.65 -16.68 -8.06
N GLN A 36 -5.02 -15.63 -8.62
CA GLN A 36 -3.73 -15.76 -9.30
C GLN A 36 -2.65 -16.31 -8.35
N LEU A 37 -2.58 -15.81 -7.11
CA LEU A 37 -1.63 -16.28 -6.10
C LEU A 37 -1.91 -17.71 -5.67
N VAL A 38 -3.18 -18.09 -5.45
CA VAL A 38 -3.55 -19.47 -5.10
C VAL A 38 -3.13 -20.46 -6.19
N ALA A 39 -3.26 -20.09 -7.47
CA ALA A 39 -2.79 -20.93 -8.58
C ALA A 39 -1.27 -21.17 -8.57
N MET A 40 -0.50 -20.28 -7.94
CA MET A 40 0.94 -20.41 -7.73
C MET A 40 1.31 -21.04 -6.36
N GLY A 41 0.33 -21.47 -5.56
CA GLY A 41 0.56 -21.97 -4.20
C GLY A 41 0.92 -20.88 -3.19
N LEU A 42 0.62 -19.61 -3.50
CA LEU A 42 0.90 -18.45 -2.66
C LEU A 42 -0.36 -17.93 -1.97
N THR A 43 -0.19 -17.19 -0.88
CA THR A 43 -1.28 -16.54 -0.15
C THR A 43 -0.98 -15.07 0.09
N LEU A 44 -2.02 -14.24 0.15
CA LEU A 44 -1.90 -12.84 0.55
C LEU A 44 -1.83 -12.73 2.08
N ARG A 45 -0.87 -11.96 2.57
CA ARG A 45 -0.85 -11.47 3.96
C ARG A 45 -1.10 -9.98 3.96
N GLU A 46 -2.09 -9.55 4.73
CA GLU A 46 -2.44 -8.14 4.82
C GLU A 46 -1.38 -7.37 5.62
N ILE A 47 -0.92 -6.26 5.05
CA ILE A 47 0.01 -5.32 5.66
C ILE A 47 -0.72 -4.00 5.86
N PRO A 48 -0.53 -3.29 6.99
CA PRO A 48 -1.08 -1.96 7.18
C PRO A 48 -0.75 -1.02 6.01
N GLY A 49 -1.77 -0.35 5.47
CA GLY A 49 -1.64 0.59 4.35
C GLY A 49 -1.13 1.97 4.79
N ASP A 50 0.01 2.01 5.47
CA ASP A 50 0.72 3.23 5.85
C ASP A 50 1.95 3.48 4.96
N GLY A 51 2.66 4.59 5.17
CA GLY A 51 3.91 4.90 4.44
C GLY A 51 5.08 3.97 4.75
N ASN A 52 4.88 2.93 5.58
CA ASN A 52 5.88 1.91 5.90
C ASN A 52 5.54 0.55 5.28
N CYS A 53 4.45 0.44 4.50
CA CYS A 53 3.93 -0.83 4.01
C CYS A 53 4.97 -1.69 3.28
N LEU A 54 5.85 -1.08 2.47
CA LEU A 54 6.93 -1.77 1.78
C LEU A 54 7.91 -2.43 2.77
N PHE A 55 8.38 -1.69 3.77
CA PHE A 55 9.33 -2.19 4.76
C PHE A 55 8.70 -3.18 5.74
N ARG A 56 7.39 -3.04 6.00
CA ARG A 56 6.61 -4.02 6.76
C ARG A 56 6.46 -5.34 5.99
N ALA A 57 6.19 -5.27 4.69
CA ALA A 57 6.11 -6.44 3.82
C ALA A 57 7.47 -7.15 3.73
N LEU A 58 8.57 -6.40 3.59
CA LEU A 58 9.93 -6.95 3.64
C LEU A 58 10.21 -7.65 4.97
N GLY A 59 9.87 -7.03 6.10
CA GLY A 59 10.06 -7.65 7.42
C GLY A 59 9.20 -8.90 7.61
N ASP A 60 7.97 -8.93 7.11
CA ASP A 60 7.15 -10.15 7.14
C ASP A 60 7.79 -11.30 6.35
N GLN A 61 8.37 -11.01 5.19
CA GLN A 61 9.00 -12.02 4.35
C GLN A 61 10.38 -12.49 4.84
N LEU A 62 11.15 -11.61 5.48
CA LEU A 62 12.51 -11.92 5.97
C LEU A 62 12.51 -12.46 7.41
N ASP A 63 11.78 -11.79 8.30
CA ASP A 63 11.80 -12.04 9.74
C ASP A 63 10.50 -12.70 10.22
N GLY A 64 9.48 -12.85 9.36
CA GLY A 64 8.15 -13.34 9.76
C GLY A 64 7.32 -12.31 10.55
N THR A 65 7.79 -11.06 10.67
CA THR A 65 7.15 -10.01 11.46
C THR A 65 7.19 -8.64 10.79
N THR A 66 6.11 -7.87 10.91
CA THR A 66 6.02 -6.50 10.39
C THR A 66 6.58 -5.44 11.36
N THR A 67 7.01 -5.84 12.55
CA THR A 67 7.45 -4.92 13.62
C THR A 67 8.80 -4.27 13.34
N ASN A 68 9.67 -4.95 12.60
CA ASN A 68 11.05 -4.53 12.34
C ASN A 68 11.20 -3.61 11.11
N HIS A 69 10.09 -3.05 10.61
CA HIS A 69 10.10 -2.23 9.39
C HIS A 69 11.08 -1.05 9.44
N HIS A 70 11.28 -0.44 10.61
CA HIS A 70 12.24 0.66 10.82
C HIS A 70 13.69 0.20 10.57
N LYS A 71 14.07 -0.98 11.08
CA LYS A 71 15.39 -1.57 10.86
C LYS A 71 15.63 -1.80 9.37
N HIS A 72 14.67 -2.41 8.66
CA HIS A 72 14.81 -2.64 7.22
C HIS A 72 14.87 -1.34 6.42
N ARG A 73 14.07 -0.33 6.80
CA ARG A 73 14.14 1.01 6.20
C ARG A 73 15.55 1.60 6.34
N HIS A 74 16.12 1.61 7.53
CA HIS A 74 17.48 2.09 7.74
C HIS A 74 18.51 1.33 6.90
N GLN A 75 18.47 0.00 6.92
CA GLN A 75 19.39 -0.84 6.17
C GLN A 75 19.33 -0.59 4.65
N VAL A 76 18.11 -0.43 4.11
CA VAL A 76 17.92 -0.11 2.68
C VAL A 76 18.52 1.24 2.35
N VAL A 77 18.22 2.29 3.13
CA VAL A 77 18.75 3.63 2.85
C VAL A 77 20.27 3.68 3.01
N ASP A 78 20.83 3.01 4.02
CA ASP A 78 22.28 2.95 4.20
C ASP A 78 22.97 2.22 3.04
N TYR A 79 22.33 1.18 2.50
CA TYR A 79 22.80 0.51 1.30
C TYR A 79 22.75 1.44 0.08
N MET A 80 21.66 2.19 -0.10
CA MET A 80 21.54 3.19 -1.17
C MET A 80 22.65 4.25 -1.09
N ARG A 81 22.94 4.76 0.12
CA ARG A 81 24.04 5.73 0.33
C ARG A 81 25.40 5.18 -0.06
N GLN A 82 25.66 3.90 0.23
CA GLN A 82 26.93 3.23 -0.11
C GLN A 82 27.08 2.96 -1.61
N HIS A 83 25.97 2.93 -2.36
CA HIS A 83 25.92 2.59 -3.79
C HIS A 83 25.23 3.71 -4.59
N ARG A 84 25.52 4.97 -4.26
CA ARG A 84 24.81 6.14 -4.80
C ARG A 84 24.63 6.11 -6.32
N GLU A 85 25.68 5.78 -7.05
CA GLU A 85 25.67 5.75 -8.53
C GLU A 85 24.60 4.80 -9.11
N ASP A 86 24.28 3.72 -8.39
CA ASP A 86 23.27 2.74 -8.81
C ASP A 86 21.83 3.22 -8.53
N PHE A 87 21.65 4.13 -7.57
CA PHE A 87 20.33 4.53 -7.08
C PHE A 87 19.94 5.96 -7.45
N GLU A 88 20.90 6.86 -7.62
CA GLU A 88 20.66 8.26 -7.98
C GLU A 88 19.84 8.43 -9.27
N PRO A 89 20.01 7.63 -10.34
CA PRO A 89 19.16 7.72 -11.53
C PRO A 89 17.66 7.44 -11.31
N PHE A 90 17.29 6.85 -10.16
CA PHE A 90 15.89 6.55 -9.81
C PHE A 90 15.26 7.63 -8.91
N VAL A 91 16.03 8.63 -8.46
CA VAL A 91 15.53 9.76 -7.68
C VAL A 91 15.04 10.86 -8.62
N GLU A 92 13.96 11.54 -8.24
CA GLU A 92 13.42 12.66 -9.03
C GLU A 92 14.47 13.78 -9.19
N ASP A 93 14.62 14.30 -10.41
CA ASP A 93 15.68 15.27 -10.77
C ASP A 93 15.67 16.56 -9.91
N ASP A 94 14.51 16.94 -9.34
CA ASP A 94 14.34 18.11 -8.49
C ASP A 94 14.62 17.84 -7.00
N VAL A 95 14.95 16.60 -6.63
CA VAL A 95 15.26 16.18 -5.26
C VAL A 95 16.71 15.69 -5.18
N PRO A 96 17.60 16.39 -4.46
CA PRO A 96 18.95 15.89 -4.22
C PRO A 96 18.93 14.51 -3.56
N PHE A 97 19.79 13.59 -4.03
CA PHE A 97 19.86 12.20 -3.54
C PHE A 97 19.93 12.10 -2.02
N ASP A 98 20.76 12.94 -1.38
CA ASP A 98 20.94 12.92 0.08
C ASP A 98 19.64 13.30 0.80
N ARG A 99 18.88 14.26 0.25
CA ARG A 99 17.56 14.66 0.77
C ARG A 99 16.53 13.55 0.60
N HIS A 100 16.56 12.84 -0.52
CA HIS A 100 15.72 11.65 -0.73
C HIS A 100 16.03 10.57 0.32
N CYS A 101 17.30 10.30 0.58
CA CYS A 101 17.73 9.35 1.61
C CYS A 101 17.32 9.80 3.02
N GLU A 102 17.50 11.07 3.36
CA GLU A 102 17.06 11.63 4.65
C GLU A 102 15.56 11.50 4.88
N TYR A 103 14.74 11.81 3.86
CA TYR A 103 13.29 11.64 3.94
C TYR A 103 12.90 10.18 4.21
N ASN A 104 13.56 9.24 3.51
CA ASN A 104 13.32 7.80 3.66
C ASN A 104 13.93 7.20 4.93
N THR A 105 14.73 7.95 5.70
CA THR A 105 15.29 7.48 6.98
C THR A 105 14.41 7.87 8.19
N ARG A 106 13.43 8.77 8.00
CA ARG A 106 12.49 9.21 9.05
C ARG A 106 11.38 8.20 9.29
#